data_AF-A0A7Y2A585-F1
#
_entry.id   AF-A0A7Y2A585-F1
#
_cell.length_a   1.000
_cell.length_b   1.000
_cell.length_c   1.000
_cell.angle_alpha   90.00
_cell.angle_beta   90.00
_cell.angle_gamma   90.00
#
_symmetry.space_group_name_H-M   'P 1'
#
loop_
_entity.id
_entity.type
_entity.pdbx_description
1 polymer ?
#
loop_
_entity_poly.entity_id
_entity_poly.type
_entity_poly.pdbx_seq_one_letter_code
_entity_poly.pdbx_strand_id
1 'polypeptide(L)'
;MALFYDWGFYIRAGRDEEFRAWLAEHDEQLLEFAPKHYQYLGTYRPLAASDPCDYHQLWRYAADRTPDFRVAAADADGAFTKLAQEYLSFVDPSREHDETFNLYGEVPA
;
A
#
# COMPACT_ATOMS: atom_id res chain seq x y z
N MET A 1 2.10 -20.09 -9.46
CA MET A 1 3.29 -19.34 -9.02
C MET A 1 2.76 -18.11 -8.30
N ALA A 2 3.18 -17.86 -7.06
CA ALA A 2 2.73 -16.67 -6.32
C ALA A 2 3.70 -15.52 -6.59
N LEU A 3 3.16 -14.34 -6.92
CA LEU A 3 3.96 -13.12 -7.11
C LEU A 3 3.92 -12.34 -5.80
N PHE A 4 5.10 -11.96 -5.30
CA PHE A 4 5.21 -11.03 -4.17
C PHE A 4 5.49 -9.65 -4.72
N TYR A 5 4.78 -8.66 -4.21
CA TYR A 5 4.95 -7.27 -4.57
C TYR A 5 5.27 -6.49 -3.30
N ASP A 6 6.44 -5.87 -3.30
CA ASP A 6 6.95 -4.99 -2.26
C ASP A 6 7.00 -3.58 -2.86
N TRP A 7 6.52 -2.59 -2.13
CA TRP A 7 6.62 -1.20 -2.54
C TRP A 7 6.89 -0.26 -1.38
N GLY A 8 7.74 0.72 -1.65
CA GLY A 8 8.10 1.78 -0.71
C GLY A 8 7.24 3.04 -0.88
N PHE A 9 6.95 3.71 0.22
CA PHE A 9 6.21 4.97 0.25
C PHE A 9 6.72 5.92 1.33
N TYR A 10 6.39 7.20 1.13
CA TYR A 10 6.74 8.29 2.03
C TYR A 10 5.52 8.74 2.82
N ILE A 11 5.74 9.12 4.07
CA ILE A 11 4.70 9.70 4.92
C ILE A 11 4.79 11.21 4.87
N ARG A 12 3.64 11.88 4.83
CA ARG A 12 3.56 13.34 4.94
C ARG A 12 4.27 13.83 6.19
N ALA A 13 4.98 14.95 6.06
CA ALA A 13 5.76 15.52 7.16
C ALA A 13 4.90 15.70 8.43
N GLY A 14 5.39 15.18 9.56
CA GLY A 14 4.73 15.28 10.86
C GLY A 14 3.59 14.27 11.11
N ARG A 15 3.34 13.33 10.18
CA ARG A 15 2.25 12.34 10.29
C ARG A 15 2.72 10.93 10.65
N ASP A 16 4.02 10.71 10.85
CA ASP A 16 4.61 9.38 11.13
C ASP A 16 4.01 8.70 12.36
N GLU A 17 3.89 9.43 13.48
CA GLU A 17 3.35 8.88 14.72
C GLU A 17 1.86 8.49 14.58
N GLU A 18 1.08 9.34 13.91
CA GLU A 18 -0.33 9.08 13.62
C GLU A 18 -0.50 7.89 12.68
N PHE A 19 0.36 7.76 11.66
CA PHE A 19 0.37 6.62 10.76
C PHE A 19 0.69 5.32 11.51
N ARG A 20 1.67 5.32 12.41
CA ARG A 20 2.01 4.15 13.23
C ARG A 20 0.87 3.73 14.14
N ALA A 21 0.18 4.68 14.75
CA ALA A 21 -1.00 4.40 15.58
C ALA A 21 -2.14 3.82 14.73
N TRP A 22 -2.43 4.44 13.58
CA TRP A 22 -3.42 3.94 12.63
C TRP A 22 -3.10 2.53 12.16
N LEU A 23 -1.84 2.26 11.79
CA LEU A 23 -1.40 0.93 11.35
C LEU A 23 -1.61 -0.10 12.46
N ALA A 24 -1.24 0.21 13.71
CA ALA A 24 -1.44 -0.72 14.83
C ALA A 24 -2.92 -1.08 15.06
N GLU A 25 -3.86 -0.21 14.72
CA GLU A 25 -5.31 -0.43 14.86
C GLU A 25 -5.94 -1.13 13.64
N HIS A 26 -5.36 -0.98 12.45
CA HIS A 26 -5.97 -1.38 11.18
C HIS A 26 -5.21 -2.47 10.41
N ASP A 27 -4.04 -2.91 10.90
CA ASP A 27 -3.24 -3.97 10.26
C ASP A 27 -4.02 -5.28 10.06
N GLU A 28 -4.75 -5.72 11.09
CA GLU A 28 -5.61 -6.90 11.01
C GLU A 28 -6.76 -6.71 10.01
N GLN A 29 -7.29 -5.50 9.89
CA GLN A 29 -8.36 -5.20 8.94
C GLN A 29 -7.84 -5.20 7.49
N LEU A 30 -6.59 -4.79 7.27
CA LEU A 30 -5.93 -4.92 5.95
C LEU A 30 -5.74 -6.39 5.57
N LEU A 31 -5.47 -7.28 6.53
CA LEU A 31 -5.43 -8.73 6.29
C LEU A 31 -6.81 -9.30 5.96
N GLU A 32 -7.84 -8.90 6.71
CA GLU A 32 -9.21 -9.41 6.56
C GLU A 32 -9.89 -8.93 5.27
N PHE A 33 -9.78 -7.63 4.98
CA PHE A 33 -10.47 -6.99 3.87
C PHE A 33 -9.64 -6.91 2.59
N ALA A 34 -8.48 -7.57 2.54
CA ALA A 34 -7.66 -7.62 1.32
C ALA A 34 -8.53 -8.03 0.11
N PRO A 35 -8.43 -7.31 -1.03
CA PRO A 35 -9.22 -7.62 -2.22
C PRO A 35 -9.01 -9.05 -2.72
N LYS A 36 -9.99 -9.56 -3.47
CA LYS A 36 -9.90 -10.90 -4.05
C LYS A 36 -8.62 -11.06 -4.88
N HIS A 37 -7.90 -12.16 -4.65
CA HIS A 37 -6.60 -12.49 -5.26
C HIS A 37 -5.39 -11.71 -4.72
N TYR A 38 -5.61 -10.79 -3.79
CA TYR A 38 -4.58 -10.12 -3.01
C TYR A 38 -4.55 -10.67 -1.60
N GLN A 39 -3.37 -10.74 -1.05
CA GLN A 39 -3.17 -10.97 0.36
C GLN A 39 -2.15 -9.97 0.86
N TYR A 40 -2.60 -9.12 1.76
CA TYR A 40 -1.71 -8.28 2.54
C TYR A 40 -0.81 -9.15 3.43
N LEU A 41 0.47 -8.81 3.53
CA LEU A 41 1.44 -9.53 4.37
C LEU A 41 2.02 -8.66 5.48
N GLY A 42 1.92 -7.34 5.35
CA GLY A 42 2.35 -6.41 6.38
C GLY A 42 2.94 -5.11 5.82
N THR A 43 3.06 -4.12 6.70
CA THR A 43 3.80 -2.88 6.50
C THR A 43 5.03 -2.92 7.39
N TYR A 44 6.20 -2.55 6.87
CA TYR A 44 7.43 -2.46 7.65
C TYR A 44 8.18 -1.17 7.39
N ARG A 45 9.03 -0.78 8.34
CA ARG A 45 9.98 0.32 8.18
C ARG A 45 11.34 -0.25 7.80
N PRO A 46 11.95 0.18 6.69
CA PRO A 46 13.28 -0.28 6.33
C PRO A 46 14.31 0.18 7.37
N LEU A 47 15.27 -0.71 7.69
CA LEU A 47 16.39 -0.40 8.59
C LEU A 47 17.62 0.10 7.84
N ALA A 48 17.68 -0.15 6.53
CA ALA A 48 18.82 0.22 5.72
C ALA A 48 18.79 1.73 5.42
N ALA A 49 19.86 2.44 5.76
CA ALA A 49 19.97 3.88 5.47
C ALA A 49 20.04 4.21 3.97
N SER A 50 20.25 3.20 3.12
CA SER A 50 20.19 3.32 1.66
C SER A 50 18.77 3.35 1.11
N ASP A 51 17.78 2.95 1.92
CA ASP A 51 16.38 2.98 1.52
C ASP A 51 15.85 4.40 1.69
N PRO A 52 15.40 5.06 0.60
CA PRO A 52 14.88 6.40 0.70
C PRO A 52 13.48 6.43 1.33
N CYS A 53 12.72 5.32 1.29
CA CYS A 53 11.32 5.29 1.71
C CYS A 53 11.16 5.23 3.23
N ASP A 54 10.06 5.79 3.73
CA ASP A 54 9.77 5.77 5.17
C ASP A 54 9.23 4.40 5.60
N TYR A 55 8.43 3.76 4.73
CA TYR A 55 7.80 2.47 4.95
C TYR A 55 7.68 1.69 3.64
N HIS A 56 7.48 0.38 3.79
CA HIS A 56 7.21 -0.56 2.72
C HIS A 56 5.98 -1.40 3.04
N GLN A 57 5.25 -1.80 2.00
CA GLN A 57 4.12 -2.71 2.11
C GLN A 57 4.33 -3.95 1.25
N LEU A 58 4.09 -5.12 1.85
CA LEU A 58 4.29 -6.41 1.18
C LEU A 58 2.97 -7.11 0.93
N TRP A 59 2.79 -7.57 -0.31
CA TRP A 59 1.57 -8.22 -0.76
C TRP A 59 1.87 -9.47 -1.58
N ARG A 60 1.01 -10.47 -1.46
CA ARG A 60 1.03 -11.67 -2.28
C ARG A 60 -0.14 -11.66 -3.24
N TYR A 61 0.15 -11.91 -4.52
CA TYR A 61 -0.82 -12.02 -5.58
C TYR A 61 -0.93 -13.46 -6.07
N ALA A 62 -2.16 -13.95 -6.19
CA ALA A 62 -2.46 -15.35 -6.48
C ALA A 62 -2.80 -15.64 -7.96
N ALA A 63 -2.85 -14.63 -8.84
CA ALA A 63 -3.21 -14.83 -10.24
C ALA A 63 -2.02 -14.67 -11.22
N ASP A 64 -2.24 -15.13 -12.43
CA ASP A 64 -1.33 -15.19 -13.58
C ASP A 64 -1.12 -13.84 -14.30
N ARG A 65 -1.73 -12.76 -13.79
CA ARG A 65 -1.69 -11.41 -14.35
C ARG A 65 -0.94 -10.43 -13.44
N THR A 66 -0.49 -9.31 -13.99
CA THR A 66 0.08 -8.22 -13.21
C THR A 66 -0.96 -7.67 -12.24
N PRO A 67 -0.62 -7.44 -10.96
CA PRO A 67 -1.54 -6.83 -10.00
C PRO A 67 -1.97 -5.42 -10.46
N ASP A 68 -3.28 -5.19 -10.53
CA ASP A 68 -3.89 -3.88 -10.63
C ASP A 68 -4.68 -3.59 -9.35
N PHE A 69 -4.10 -2.79 -8.46
CA PHE A 69 -4.71 -2.43 -7.19
C PHE A 69 -5.92 -1.49 -7.36
N ARG A 70 -6.06 -0.78 -8.49
CA ARG A 70 -7.25 0.07 -8.74
C ARG A 70 -8.46 -0.80 -9.02
N VAL A 71 -8.31 -1.82 -9.88
CA VAL A 71 -9.37 -2.80 -10.15
C VAL A 71 -9.71 -3.55 -8.85
N ALA A 72 -8.71 -3.91 -8.06
CA ALA A 72 -8.89 -4.58 -6.77
C ALA A 72 -9.69 -3.74 -5.76
N ALA A 73 -9.42 -2.44 -5.68
CA ALA A 73 -10.14 -1.51 -4.82
C ALA A 73 -11.57 -1.25 -5.33
N ALA A 74 -11.78 -1.19 -6.66
CA ALA A 74 -13.09 -0.99 -7.26
C ALA A 74 -14.03 -2.20 -7.08
N ASP A 75 -13.49 -3.43 -7.02
CA ASP A 75 -14.26 -4.65 -6.75
C ASP A 75 -14.60 -4.83 -5.25
N ALA A 76 -13.96 -4.08 -4.36
CA ALA A 76 -14.15 -4.17 -2.91
C ALA A 76 -15.11 -3.08 -2.41
N ASP A 77 -16.41 -3.31 -2.53
CA ASP A 77 -17.43 -2.44 -1.94
C ASP A 77 -17.29 -2.41 -0.40
N GLY A 78 -16.91 -1.26 0.14
CA GLY A 78 -17.08 -0.89 1.55
C GLY A 78 -15.78 -0.72 2.35
N ALA A 79 -15.26 -1.83 2.92
CA ALA A 79 -14.28 -1.75 4.01
C ALA A 79 -12.84 -1.48 3.54
N PHE A 80 -12.38 -2.20 2.52
CA PHE A 80 -11.02 -2.02 1.99
C PHE A 80 -10.81 -0.64 1.38
N THR A 81 -11.78 -0.16 0.62
CA THR A 81 -11.72 1.18 0.00
C THR A 81 -11.60 2.28 1.04
N LYS A 82 -12.30 2.16 2.17
CA LYS A 82 -12.17 3.11 3.30
C LYS A 82 -10.78 3.06 3.92
N LEU A 83 -10.25 1.85 4.19
CA LEU A 83 -8.89 1.65 4.69
C LEU A 83 -7.83 2.23 3.74
N ALA A 84 -7.99 1.98 2.44
CA ALA A 84 -7.10 2.49 1.42
C ALA A 84 -7.13 4.03 1.36
N GLN A 85 -8.31 4.65 1.48
CA GLN A 85 -8.43 6.11 1.53
C GLN A 85 -7.78 6.72 2.78
N GLU A 86 -7.98 6.10 3.95
CA GLU A 86 -7.34 6.53 5.19
C GLU A 86 -5.81 6.39 5.10
N TYR A 87 -5.32 5.24 4.66
CA TYR A 87 -3.90 5.02 4.33
C TYR A 87 -3.36 6.12 3.40
N LEU A 88 -4.07 6.42 2.32
CA LEU A 88 -3.64 7.42 1.33
C LEU A 88 -3.60 8.84 1.87
N SER A 89 -4.34 9.14 2.94
CA SER A 89 -4.24 10.43 3.62
C SER A 89 -2.89 10.65 4.30
N PHE A 90 -2.18 9.58 4.65
CA PHE A 90 -0.84 9.64 5.25
C PHE A 90 0.28 9.71 4.21
N VAL A 91 0.08 9.12 3.03
CA VAL A 91 1.10 9.06 1.99
C VAL A 91 1.36 10.45 1.41
N ASP A 92 2.63 10.77 1.20
CA ASP A 92 3.09 11.98 0.51
C ASP A 92 3.21 11.71 -1.01
N PRO A 93 2.25 12.18 -1.83
CA PRO A 93 2.30 11.95 -3.27
C PRO A 93 3.29 12.87 -4.00
N SER A 94 3.90 13.85 -3.31
CA SER A 94 4.90 14.74 -3.93
C SER A 94 6.30 14.14 -4.01
N ARG A 95 6.50 13.00 -3.32
CA ARG A 95 7.75 12.25 -3.28
C ARG A 95 7.49 10.91 -3.96
N GLU A 96 8.13 10.71 -5.10
CA GLU A 96 8.06 9.48 -5.86
C GLU A 96 9.45 8.82 -5.86
N HIS A 97 9.49 7.55 -5.50
CA HIS A 97 10.55 6.62 -5.88
C HIS A 97 10.00 5.77 -7.04
N ASP A 98 10.85 5.15 -7.85
CA ASP A 98 10.41 4.30 -8.98
C ASP A 98 9.45 3.15 -8.54
N GLU A 99 9.42 2.85 -7.24
CA GLU A 99 8.56 1.84 -6.60
C GLU A 99 7.38 2.45 -5.82
N THR A 100 7.22 3.77 -5.80
CA THR A 100 6.16 4.47 -5.07
C THR A 100 4.90 4.56 -5.93
N PHE A 101 4.01 3.60 -5.73
CA PHE A 101 2.56 3.77 -5.89
C PHE A 101 2.05 4.48 -7.17
N ASN A 102 1.93 3.74 -8.27
CA ASN A 102 1.16 4.14 -9.46
C ASN A 102 -0.37 4.04 -9.26
N LEU A 103 -0.92 4.58 -8.17
CA LEU A 103 -2.38 4.71 -8.01
C LEU A 103 -2.88 6.07 -8.52
N TYR A 104 -1.97 6.99 -8.87
CA TYR A 104 -2.26 8.28 -9.51
C TYR A 104 -1.51 8.52 -10.84
N GLY A 105 -0.71 7.57 -11.35
CA GLY A 105 -0.10 7.69 -12.67
C GLY A 105 -1.16 7.77 -13.77
N GLU A 106 -1.13 8.85 -14.55
CA GLU A 106 -1.80 8.90 -15.86
C GLU A 106 -1.34 7.70 -16.70
N VAL A 107 -2.29 7.04 -17.35
CA VAL A 107 -1.97 6.09 -18.42
C VAL A 107 -1.38 6.92 -19.55
N PRO A 108 -0.08 6.77 -19.92
CA PRO A 108 0.38 7.35 -21.17
C PRO A 108 -0.44 6.71 -22.29
N ALA A 109 -1.03 7.57 -23.13
CA ALA A 109 -1.82 7.21 -24.29
C ALA A 109 -1.02 6.35 -25.29
#